data_AF-A0A1Q7EAA2-F1
#
_entry.id   AF-A0A1Q7EAA2-F1
#
_cell.length_a   1.000
_cell.length_b   1.000
_cell.length_c   1.000
_cell.angle_alpha   90.00
_cell.angle_beta   90.00
_cell.angle_gamma   90.00
#
_symmetry.space_group_name_H-M   'P 1'
#
loop_
_entity.id
_entity.type
_entity.pdbx_description
1 polymer ?
#
loop_
_entity_poly.entity_id
_entity_poly.type
_entity_poly.pdbx_seq_one_letter_code
_entity_poly.pdbx_strand_id
1 'polypeptide(L)'
;MTSGWTSFFDRFLTVRPSDRPTDDQIVPSPHMPHLMFEWVLHRARERWPARSVSVEPVPGDIPTPYDRAGSGPDETRYVSWADWVCPTHCIEPALCPAIGAPRTWEMGDTVRELAERLRAGGRPVRGPALFVCKHQVFGVGMFSAESVRAGDRLVAEAGAKGEAEILVGTISSCHGALNLLRLADG
;
A
#
# COMPACT_ATOMS: atom_id res chain seq x y z
N MET A 1 -13.38 5.21 -14.14
CA MET A 1 -13.17 6.67 -13.96
C MET A 1 -11.94 6.94 -13.09
N THR A 2 -10.77 6.45 -13.47
CA THR A 2 -9.50 6.64 -12.72
C THR A 2 -8.49 7.52 -13.46
N SER A 3 -8.66 7.73 -14.77
CA SER A 3 -7.72 8.51 -15.60
C SER A 3 -7.48 9.94 -15.12
N GLY A 4 -8.49 10.59 -14.53
CA GLY A 4 -8.34 11.91 -13.91
C GLY A 4 -7.45 11.89 -12.67
N TRP A 5 -7.55 10.83 -11.86
CA TRP A 5 -6.72 10.64 -10.67
C TRP A 5 -5.27 10.31 -11.03
N THR A 6 -5.04 9.42 -11.99
CA THR A 6 -3.69 9.10 -12.49
C THR A 6 -2.98 10.37 -12.94
N SER A 7 -3.63 11.16 -13.80
CA SER A 7 -3.09 12.42 -14.31
C SER A 7 -2.79 13.44 -13.19
N PHE A 8 -3.63 13.49 -12.15
CA PHE A 8 -3.39 14.34 -10.99
C PHE A 8 -2.16 13.87 -10.22
N PHE A 9 -2.09 12.58 -9.87
CA PHE A 9 -0.98 12.03 -9.09
C PHE A 9 0.35 12.06 -9.84
N ASP A 10 0.35 11.88 -11.17
CA ASP A 10 1.57 12.06 -11.97
C ASP A 10 2.13 13.48 -11.85
N ARG A 11 1.27 14.50 -11.85
CA ARG A 11 1.71 15.89 -11.65
C ARG A 11 2.09 16.19 -10.20
N PHE A 12 1.35 15.63 -9.23
CA PHE A 12 1.50 15.93 -7.82
C PHE A 12 2.70 15.20 -7.17
N LEU A 13 2.94 13.95 -7.56
CA LEU A 13 3.98 13.09 -6.97
C LEU A 13 5.31 13.14 -7.72
N THR A 14 5.33 13.63 -8.97
CA THR A 14 6.58 13.81 -9.72
C THR A 14 7.30 15.08 -9.27
N VAL A 15 8.41 14.91 -8.55
CA VAL A 15 9.27 16.01 -8.11
C VAL A 15 10.21 16.41 -9.26
N ARG A 16 10.20 17.69 -9.63
CA ARG A 16 11.13 18.30 -10.59
C ARG A 16 12.33 18.91 -9.86
N PRO A 17 13.49 19.08 -10.52
CA PRO A 17 14.70 19.64 -9.89
C PRO A 17 14.51 21.03 -9.25
N SER A 18 13.52 21.80 -9.72
CA SER A 18 13.17 23.12 -9.19
C SER A 18 12.19 23.10 -8.02
N ASP A 19 11.61 21.94 -7.72
CA ASP A 19 10.54 21.86 -6.72
C ASP A 19 11.14 21.95 -5.32
N ARG A 20 10.50 22.74 -4.46
CA ARG A 20 10.86 22.80 -3.04
C ARG A 20 10.35 21.54 -2.35
N PRO A 21 11.06 21.01 -1.33
CA PRO A 21 10.53 19.92 -0.52
C PRO A 21 9.20 20.34 0.09
N THR A 22 8.13 19.60 -0.21
CA THR A 22 6.81 19.78 0.38
C THR A 22 6.51 18.61 1.32
N ASP A 23 6.04 18.92 2.53
CA ASP A 23 5.56 17.92 3.50
C ASP A 23 4.07 17.62 3.25
N ASP A 24 3.71 17.46 1.98
CA ASP A 24 2.32 17.27 1.58
C ASP A 24 1.78 15.93 2.10
N GLN A 25 0.54 15.97 2.55
CA GLN A 25 -0.18 14.81 3.06
C GLN A 25 -1.29 14.41 2.09
N ILE A 26 -1.51 13.11 1.95
CA ILE A 26 -2.58 12.53 1.15
C ILE A 26 -3.61 11.97 2.11
N VAL A 27 -4.85 12.44 1.98
CA VAL A 27 -6.01 11.81 2.60
C VAL A 27 -6.48 10.71 1.64
N PRO A 28 -6.38 9.41 2.02
CA PRO A 28 -6.86 8.34 1.15
C PRO A 28 -8.36 8.51 0.88
N SER A 29 -8.78 8.17 -0.33
CA SER A 29 -10.20 8.01 -0.61
C SER A 29 -10.75 6.90 0.30
N PRO A 30 -11.85 7.14 1.04
CA PRO A 30 -12.53 6.09 1.80
C PRO A 30 -13.23 5.07 0.87
N HIS A 31 -13.33 5.40 -0.42
CA HIS A 31 -13.92 4.54 -1.45
C HIS A 31 -12.82 4.03 -2.39
N MET A 32 -12.90 2.74 -2.74
CA MET A 32 -12.10 2.12 -3.81
C MET A 32 -12.07 3.02 -5.05
N PRO A 33 -10.94 3.11 -5.77
CA PRO A 33 -9.87 2.11 -5.86
C PRO A 33 -8.61 2.40 -5.02
N HIS A 34 -7.66 1.46 -5.02
CA HIS A 34 -6.36 1.60 -4.34
C HIS A 34 -5.41 2.53 -5.13
N LEU A 35 -5.74 3.81 -5.16
CA LEU A 35 -5.14 4.83 -6.03
C LEU A 35 -3.60 4.92 -5.95
N MET A 36 -3.01 4.71 -4.78
CA MET A 36 -1.55 4.78 -4.63
C MET A 36 -0.85 3.59 -5.27
N PHE A 37 -1.45 2.40 -5.20
CA PHE A 37 -0.95 1.26 -5.95
C PHE A 37 -1.11 1.46 -7.44
N GLU A 38 -2.25 1.97 -7.91
CA GLU A 38 -2.47 2.27 -9.33
C GLU A 38 -1.40 3.23 -9.87
N TRP A 39 -1.06 4.26 -9.10
CA TRP A 39 0.00 5.20 -9.47
C TRP A 39 1.38 4.53 -9.53
N VAL A 40 1.76 3.73 -8.54
CA VAL A 40 3.04 2.99 -8.56
C VAL A 40 3.10 2.01 -9.75
N LEU A 41 2.01 1.30 -10.04
CA LEU A 41 1.89 0.40 -11.18
C LEU A 41 2.06 1.15 -12.51
N HIS A 42 1.41 2.31 -12.65
CA HIS A 42 1.55 3.18 -13.81
C HIS A 42 3.01 3.59 -14.03
N ARG A 43 3.66 4.10 -12.97
CA ARG A 43 5.08 4.49 -12.99
C ARG A 43 6.01 3.34 -13.36
N ALA A 44 5.75 2.13 -12.87
CA ALA A 44 6.53 0.94 -13.24
C ALA A 44 6.40 0.60 -14.73
N ARG A 45 5.18 0.66 -15.28
CA ARG A 45 4.91 0.41 -16.71
C ARG A 45 5.56 1.45 -17.62
N GLU A 46 5.49 2.73 -17.25
CA GLU A 46 6.17 3.80 -17.99
C GLU A 46 7.70 3.62 -17.98
N ARG A 47 8.25 3.21 -16.83
CA ARG A 47 9.70 3.04 -16.64
C ARG A 47 10.26 1.86 -17.44
N TRP A 48 9.50 0.78 -17.61
CA TRP A 48 9.95 -0.42 -18.31
C TRP A 48 8.92 -0.92 -19.34
N PRO A 49 8.77 -0.22 -20.48
CA PRO A 49 7.78 -0.58 -21.50
C PRO A 49 8.03 -1.93 -22.18
N ALA A 50 9.26 -2.45 -22.11
CA ALA A 50 9.65 -3.74 -22.70
C ALA A 50 9.62 -4.92 -21.71
N ARG A 51 9.19 -4.71 -20.46
CA ARG A 51 9.13 -5.74 -19.41
C ARG A 51 7.71 -6.14 -19.11
N SER A 52 7.55 -7.35 -18.58
CA SER A 52 6.26 -7.77 -18.03
C SER A 52 6.04 -7.13 -16.66
N VAL A 53 5.05 -6.23 -16.57
CA VAL A 53 4.64 -5.54 -15.35
C VAL A 53 3.18 -5.87 -15.04
N SER A 54 2.97 -6.85 -14.17
CA SER A 54 1.66 -7.40 -13.81
C SER A 54 1.29 -7.14 -12.35
N VAL A 55 0.00 -7.30 -12.07
CA VAL A 55 -0.53 -7.39 -10.71
C VAL A 55 -0.87 -8.86 -10.48
N GLU A 56 -0.39 -9.40 -9.37
CA GLU A 56 -0.62 -10.79 -8.99
C GLU A 56 -1.42 -10.84 -7.68
N PRO A 57 -2.17 -11.92 -7.41
CA PRO A 57 -2.80 -12.12 -6.12
C PRO A 57 -1.78 -12.08 -4.98
N VAL A 58 -2.11 -11.36 -3.90
CA VAL A 58 -1.26 -11.33 -2.70
C VAL A 58 -1.23 -12.72 -2.08
N PRO A 59 -0.08 -13.41 -2.05
CA PRO A 59 0.03 -14.81 -1.67
C PRO A 59 0.09 -15.00 -0.15
N GLY A 60 -0.05 -16.26 0.27
CA GLY A 60 0.19 -16.69 1.64
C GLY A 60 -0.90 -16.28 2.62
N ASP A 61 -0.78 -16.79 3.85
CA ASP A 61 -1.77 -16.55 4.89
C ASP A 61 -1.45 -15.25 5.66
N ILE A 62 -2.51 -14.48 5.90
CA ILE A 62 -2.50 -13.29 6.74
C ILE A 62 -3.44 -13.59 7.91
N PRO A 63 -2.98 -13.55 9.17
CA PRO A 63 -3.75 -14.04 10.32
C PRO A 63 -4.88 -13.08 10.76
N THR A 64 -5.37 -12.25 9.85
CA THR A 64 -6.41 -11.26 10.13
C THR A 64 -7.79 -11.91 10.08
N PRO A 65 -8.68 -11.64 11.06
CA PRO A 65 -10.06 -12.17 11.08
C PRO A 65 -10.87 -11.89 9.81
N TYR A 66 -10.65 -10.73 9.19
CA TYR A 66 -11.20 -10.41 7.88
C TYR A 66 -10.09 -10.44 6.85
N ASP A 67 -10.30 -11.23 5.79
CA ASP A 67 -9.40 -11.38 4.67
C ASP A 67 -10.20 -11.72 3.41
N ARG A 68 -10.21 -10.80 2.45
CA ARG A 68 -10.98 -10.92 1.21
C ARG A 68 -10.17 -10.45 0.02
N ALA A 69 -10.11 -11.27 -1.02
CA ALA A 69 -9.74 -10.79 -2.34
C ALA A 69 -10.84 -9.85 -2.86
N GLY A 70 -10.43 -8.72 -3.41
CA GLY A 70 -11.30 -7.83 -4.15
C GLY A 70 -11.82 -8.53 -5.40
N SER A 71 -13.04 -8.19 -5.79
CA SER A 71 -13.67 -8.71 -7.02
C SER A 71 -13.33 -7.86 -8.26
N GLY A 72 -12.39 -6.92 -8.13
CA GLY A 72 -11.98 -6.00 -9.18
C GLY A 72 -10.75 -6.49 -9.97
N PRO A 73 -10.43 -5.82 -11.09
CA PRO A 73 -9.30 -6.18 -11.96
C PRO A 73 -7.92 -5.89 -11.35
N ASP A 74 -7.88 -5.29 -10.16
CA ASP A 74 -6.68 -4.88 -9.46
C ASP A 74 -6.14 -5.97 -8.50
N GLU A 75 -6.85 -7.09 -8.30
CA GLU A 75 -6.43 -8.17 -7.39
C GLU A 75 -6.14 -7.69 -5.95
N THR A 76 -6.76 -6.56 -5.54
CA THR A 76 -6.52 -5.97 -4.22
C THR A 76 -7.04 -6.90 -3.12
N ARG A 77 -6.17 -7.31 -2.19
CA ARG A 77 -6.54 -8.08 -1.00
C ARG A 77 -6.81 -7.13 0.17
N TYR A 78 -8.02 -7.20 0.72
CA TYR A 78 -8.47 -6.41 1.85
C TYR A 78 -8.37 -7.23 3.13
N VAL A 79 -7.63 -6.71 4.10
CA VAL A 79 -7.37 -7.36 5.38
C VAL A 79 -7.73 -6.46 6.54
N SER A 80 -8.24 -7.05 7.63
CA SER A 80 -8.62 -6.30 8.82
C SER A 80 -8.52 -7.13 10.09
N TRP A 81 -7.91 -6.53 11.12
CA TRP A 81 -7.88 -7.05 12.48
C TRP A 81 -9.20 -6.91 13.23
N ALA A 82 -10.10 -6.06 12.73
CA ALA A 82 -11.47 -5.95 13.21
C ALA A 82 -12.42 -6.78 12.33
N ASP A 83 -13.04 -7.81 12.90
CA ASP A 83 -14.22 -8.50 12.36
C ASP A 83 -15.54 -7.91 12.86
N TRP A 84 -15.46 -6.78 13.59
CA TRP A 84 -16.58 -5.98 14.08
C TRP A 84 -16.62 -4.60 13.41
N VAL A 85 -17.69 -3.85 13.70
CA VAL A 85 -17.84 -2.44 13.30
C VAL A 85 -17.28 -1.54 14.40
N CYS A 86 -16.23 -0.78 14.10
CA CYS A 86 -15.66 0.21 15.01
C CYS A 86 -16.58 1.44 15.16
N PRO A 87 -16.46 2.22 16.26
CA PRO A 87 -17.09 3.54 16.34
C PRO A 87 -16.65 4.43 15.18
N THR A 88 -17.57 5.26 14.66
CA THR A 88 -17.33 6.12 13.48
C THR A 88 -16.13 7.06 13.65
N HIS A 89 -15.81 7.44 14.88
CA HIS A 89 -14.70 8.33 15.22
C HIS A 89 -13.45 7.59 15.74
N CYS A 90 -13.34 6.28 15.46
CA CYS A 90 -12.19 5.49 15.86
C CYS A 90 -10.94 5.98 15.14
N ILE A 91 -10.04 6.61 15.88
CA ILE A 91 -8.71 7.03 15.38
C ILE A 91 -7.65 5.94 15.48
N GLU A 92 -8.08 4.70 15.74
CA GLU A 92 -7.22 3.55 16.04
C GLU A 92 -6.22 3.81 17.18
N PRO A 93 -6.70 4.17 18.38
CA PRO A 93 -5.84 4.38 19.54
C PRO A 93 -5.22 3.06 20.05
N ALA A 94 -4.17 3.18 20.87
CA ALA A 94 -3.53 2.03 21.52
C ALA A 94 -4.49 1.22 22.41
N LEU A 95 -5.47 1.86 23.05
CA LEU A 95 -6.56 1.20 23.78
C LEU A 95 -7.77 1.09 22.85
N CYS A 96 -8.07 -0.10 22.33
CA CYS A 96 -9.13 -0.28 21.35
C CYS A 96 -10.51 -0.12 22.01
N PRO A 97 -11.38 0.79 21.52
CA PRO A 97 -12.67 1.05 22.14
C PRO A 97 -13.68 -0.08 21.96
N ALA A 98 -13.50 -0.92 20.92
CA ALA A 98 -14.42 -2.03 20.65
C ALA A 98 -14.21 -3.22 21.60
N ILE A 99 -12.95 -3.52 21.93
CA ILE A 99 -12.61 -4.66 22.82
C ILE A 99 -12.34 -4.23 24.27
N GLY A 100 -12.18 -2.93 24.53
CA GLY A 100 -11.89 -2.38 25.85
C GLY A 100 -10.50 -2.72 26.39
N ALA A 101 -9.55 -3.08 25.52
CA ALA A 101 -8.21 -3.56 25.90
C ALA A 101 -7.13 -3.02 24.95
N PRO A 102 -5.84 -3.02 25.37
CA PRO A 102 -4.74 -2.64 24.51
C PRO A 102 -4.74 -3.43 23.21
N ARG A 103 -4.56 -2.73 22.09
CA ARG A 103 -4.33 -3.33 20.78
C ARG A 103 -3.01 -4.09 20.82
N THR A 104 -3.03 -5.33 20.36
CA THR A 104 -1.85 -6.21 20.28
C THR A 104 -1.35 -6.43 18.85
N TRP A 105 -1.84 -5.65 17.90
CA TRP A 105 -1.56 -5.77 16.48
C TRP A 105 -1.18 -4.43 15.84
N GLU A 106 -0.39 -4.52 14.77
CA GLU A 106 -0.12 -3.42 13.84
C GLU A 106 -0.09 -4.00 12.43
N MET A 107 -0.96 -3.53 11.53
CA MET A 107 -1.01 -4.05 10.15
C MET A 107 0.34 -3.94 9.44
N GLY A 108 1.11 -2.88 9.72
CA GLY A 108 2.44 -2.70 9.14
C GLY A 108 3.39 -3.84 9.49
N ASP A 109 3.31 -4.36 10.70
CA ASP A 109 4.13 -5.48 11.14
C ASP A 109 3.64 -6.78 10.50
N THR A 110 2.32 -6.99 10.44
CA THR A 110 1.71 -8.12 9.74
C THR A 110 2.17 -8.22 8.27
N VAL A 111 2.20 -7.10 7.54
CA VAL A 111 2.61 -7.08 6.12
C VAL A 111 4.12 -7.26 5.97
N ARG A 112 4.94 -6.73 6.88
CA ARG A 112 6.40 -6.96 6.88
C ARG A 112 6.72 -8.44 7.14
N GLU A 113 6.07 -9.05 8.13
CA GLU A 113 6.22 -10.47 8.42
C GLU A 113 5.80 -11.35 7.23
N LEU A 114 4.71 -10.99 6.52
CA LEU A 114 4.34 -11.66 5.28
C LEU A 114 5.46 -11.57 4.24
N ALA A 115 6.00 -10.37 4.00
CA ALA A 115 7.11 -10.17 3.06
C ALA A 115 8.34 -11.02 3.43
N GLU A 116 8.65 -11.12 4.73
CA GLU A 116 9.73 -11.96 5.25
C GLU A 116 9.49 -13.44 5.01
N ARG A 117 8.29 -13.95 5.31
CA ARG A 117 7.93 -15.35 5.04
C ARG A 117 8.03 -15.69 3.56
N LEU A 118 7.56 -14.80 2.68
CA LEU A 118 7.64 -15.01 1.23
C LEU A 118 9.10 -15.03 0.74
N ARG A 119 9.95 -14.13 1.25
CA ARG A 119 11.39 -14.13 0.96
C ARG A 119 12.07 -15.41 1.45
N ALA A 120 11.77 -15.85 2.67
CA ALA A 120 12.29 -17.10 3.22
C ALA A 120 11.83 -18.33 2.41
N GLY A 121 10.65 -18.27 1.81
CA GLY A 121 10.14 -19.25 0.86
C GLY A 121 10.73 -19.17 -0.55
N GLY A 122 11.76 -18.33 -0.79
CA GLY A 122 12.48 -18.24 -2.06
C GLY A 122 11.87 -17.29 -3.09
N ARG A 123 10.80 -16.55 -2.76
CA ARG A 123 10.22 -15.56 -3.68
C ARG A 123 11.10 -14.31 -3.78
N PRO A 124 11.20 -13.66 -4.95
CA PRO A 124 12.02 -12.48 -5.15
C PRO A 124 11.37 -11.18 -4.61
N VAL A 125 10.74 -11.27 -3.43
CA VAL A 125 10.07 -10.12 -2.81
C VAL A 125 11.10 -9.06 -2.37
N ARG A 126 10.79 -7.79 -2.64
CA ARG A 126 11.51 -6.59 -2.20
C ARG A 126 10.52 -5.65 -1.49
N GLY A 127 10.97 -4.99 -0.42
CA GLY A 127 10.10 -4.17 0.43
C GLY A 127 9.51 -4.91 1.63
N PRO A 128 8.34 -4.47 2.15
CA PRO A 128 7.21 -3.86 1.42
C PRO A 128 7.27 -2.32 1.25
N ALA A 129 6.46 -1.79 0.32
CA ALA A 129 6.13 -0.37 0.22
C ALA A 129 4.79 -0.10 0.94
N LEU A 130 4.83 0.61 2.06
CA LEU A 130 3.67 0.84 2.92
C LEU A 130 3.34 2.33 3.05
N PHE A 131 2.10 2.69 2.74
CA PHE A 131 1.53 4.01 2.91
C PHE A 131 0.65 3.98 4.16
N VAL A 132 1.26 4.31 5.29
CA VAL A 132 0.64 4.16 6.62
C VAL A 132 -0.20 5.38 6.95
N CYS A 133 -1.51 5.23 6.80
CA CYS A 133 -2.52 6.19 7.20
C CYS A 133 -2.52 6.35 8.73
N LYS A 134 -2.20 7.56 9.19
CA LYS A 134 -2.31 7.95 10.60
C LYS A 134 -3.29 9.10 10.74
N HIS A 135 -4.08 9.05 11.79
CA HIS A 135 -4.98 10.13 12.16
C HIS A 135 -4.14 11.34 12.60
N GLN A 136 -4.37 12.48 11.95
CA GLN A 136 -3.73 13.75 12.28
C GLN A 136 -4.79 14.74 12.75
N VAL A 137 -4.82 15.94 12.18
CA VAL A 137 -5.71 17.05 12.51
C VAL A 137 -7.17 16.59 12.59
N PHE A 138 -7.79 16.74 13.77
CA PHE A 138 -9.17 16.36 14.08
C PHE A 138 -9.57 14.92 13.68
N GLY A 139 -8.62 13.98 13.68
CA GLY A 139 -8.93 12.59 13.32
C GLY A 139 -9.14 12.38 11.82
N VAL A 140 -8.52 13.19 10.97
CA VAL A 140 -8.42 12.87 9.53
C VAL A 140 -7.23 11.95 9.31
N GLY A 141 -7.48 10.76 8.76
CA GLY A 141 -6.44 9.81 8.37
C GLY A 141 -5.67 10.31 7.13
N MET A 142 -4.34 10.33 7.20
CA MET A 142 -3.48 10.71 6.08
C MET A 142 -2.12 10.02 6.13
N PHE A 143 -1.43 9.98 5.00
CA PHE A 143 -0.02 9.56 4.88
C PHE A 143 0.76 10.55 4.02
N SER A 144 2.09 10.59 4.18
CA SER A 144 2.90 11.57 3.47
C SER A 144 3.04 11.23 1.99
N ALA A 145 3.00 12.24 1.12
CA ALA A 145 3.32 12.09 -0.30
C ALA A 145 4.74 11.53 -0.50
N GLU A 146 5.66 11.82 0.43
CA GLU A 146 7.00 11.25 0.42
C GLU A 146 7.02 9.73 0.62
N SER A 147 6.12 9.17 1.44
CA SER A 147 6.03 7.71 1.58
C SER A 147 5.68 7.02 0.25
N VAL A 148 4.84 7.67 -0.56
CA VAL A 148 4.47 7.19 -1.91
C VAL A 148 5.66 7.25 -2.87
N ARG A 149 6.38 8.38 -2.88
CA ARG A 149 7.61 8.54 -3.67
C ARG A 149 8.70 7.55 -3.26
N ALA A 150 8.85 7.30 -1.96
CA ALA A 150 9.76 6.27 -1.45
C ALA A 150 9.37 4.87 -1.91
N GLY A 151 8.05 4.58 -1.97
CA GLY A 151 7.53 3.34 -2.56
C GLY A 151 7.89 3.18 -4.04
N ASP A 152 7.73 4.23 -4.87
CA ASP A 152 8.14 4.18 -6.27
C ASP A 152 9.66 4.02 -6.43
N ARG A 153 10.47 4.70 -5.61
CA ARG A 153 11.93 4.48 -5.61
C ARG A 153 12.30 3.04 -5.27
N LEU A 154 11.63 2.43 -4.28
CA LEU A 154 11.82 1.03 -3.94
C LEU A 154 11.51 0.11 -5.13
N VAL A 155 10.41 0.37 -5.84
CA VAL A 155 10.06 -0.37 -7.07
C VAL A 155 11.12 -0.19 -8.15
N ALA A 156 11.57 1.05 -8.38
CA ALA A 156 12.63 1.38 -9.33
C ALA A 156 13.94 0.61 -9.03
N GLU A 157 14.40 0.65 -7.78
CA GLU A 157 15.62 -0.02 -7.33
C GLU A 157 15.50 -1.56 -7.37
N ALA A 158 14.33 -2.10 -7.04
CA ALA A 158 14.05 -3.53 -7.11
C ALA A 158 14.10 -4.03 -8.56
N GLY A 159 13.38 -3.36 -9.46
CA GLY A 159 13.32 -3.72 -10.87
C GLY A 159 14.64 -3.54 -11.61
N ALA A 160 15.47 -2.55 -11.23
CA ALA A 160 16.79 -2.35 -11.82
C ALA A 160 17.75 -3.53 -11.55
N LYS A 161 17.48 -4.37 -10.54
CA LYS A 161 18.28 -5.54 -10.17
C LYS A 161 17.81 -6.85 -10.84
N GLY A 162 16.76 -6.80 -11.66
CA GLY A 162 16.19 -7.97 -12.35
C GLY A 162 14.73 -8.20 -11.99
N GLU A 163 14.30 -9.46 -11.97
CA GLU A 163 12.95 -9.83 -11.56
C GLU A 163 12.70 -9.49 -10.08
N ALA A 164 11.51 -8.97 -9.78
CA ALA A 164 11.15 -8.59 -8.42
C ALA A 164 9.64 -8.66 -8.20
N GLU A 165 9.28 -8.91 -6.95
CA GLU A 165 7.91 -8.78 -6.47
C GLU A 165 7.88 -7.74 -5.36
N ILE A 166 6.88 -6.86 -5.34
CA ILE A 166 6.77 -5.79 -4.35
C ILE A 166 5.38 -5.82 -3.77
N LEU A 167 5.29 -6.09 -2.46
CA LEU A 167 4.07 -5.87 -1.69
C LEU A 167 3.85 -4.38 -1.50
N VAL A 168 2.72 -3.87 -1.97
CA VAL A 168 2.31 -2.48 -1.84
C VAL A 168 1.04 -2.42 -1.01
N GLY A 169 1.04 -1.61 0.05
CA GLY A 169 -0.11 -1.50 0.94
C GLY A 169 -0.43 -0.06 1.30
N THR A 170 -1.70 0.33 1.17
CA THR A 170 -2.26 1.47 1.92
C THR A 170 -2.93 0.91 3.15
N ILE A 171 -2.39 1.23 4.32
CA ILE A 171 -2.75 0.58 5.57
C ILE A 171 -2.97 1.58 6.69
N SER A 172 -3.76 1.21 7.68
CA SER A 172 -3.77 1.84 9.00
C SER A 172 -3.16 0.86 10.02
N SER A 173 -3.40 1.04 11.32
CA SER A 173 -3.03 0.05 12.34
C SER A 173 -3.93 -1.19 12.24
N CYS A 174 -5.20 -1.01 11.88
CA CYS A 174 -6.22 -2.06 11.90
C CYS A 174 -6.55 -2.66 10.51
N HIS A 175 -6.49 -1.87 9.45
CA HIS A 175 -6.99 -2.23 8.11
C HIS A 175 -5.91 -2.10 7.04
N GLY A 176 -6.02 -2.87 5.96
CA GLY A 176 -5.10 -2.77 4.82
C GLY A 176 -5.72 -3.14 3.49
N ALA A 177 -5.38 -2.38 2.46
CA ALA A 177 -5.56 -2.75 1.05
C ALA A 177 -4.19 -3.08 0.47
N LEU A 178 -4.01 -4.32 0.01
CA LEU A 178 -2.72 -4.88 -0.38
C LEU A 178 -2.74 -5.37 -1.83
N ASN A 179 -1.67 -5.11 -2.57
CA ASN A 179 -1.44 -5.68 -3.90
C ASN A 179 -0.01 -6.20 -4.00
N LEU A 180 0.20 -7.15 -4.92
CA LEU A 180 1.52 -7.59 -5.31
C LEU A 180 1.83 -7.09 -6.72
N LEU A 181 2.81 -6.19 -6.83
CA LEU A 181 3.40 -5.81 -8.10
C LEU A 181 4.45 -6.84 -8.50
N ARG A 182 4.37 -7.39 -9.71
CA ARG A 182 5.40 -8.28 -10.28
C ARG A 182 6.10 -7.60 -11.46
N LEU A 183 7.42 -7.62 -11.41
CA LEU A 183 8.32 -7.21 -12.48
C LEU A 183 9.07 -8.45 -12.96
N ALA A 184 8.86 -8.83 -14.21
CA ALA A 184 9.57 -9.93 -14.85
C ALA A 184 10.23 -9.45 -16.15
N ASP A 185 11.12 -10.26 -16.70
CA ASP A 185 11.65 -10.00 -18.04
C ASP A 185 10.56 -10.24 -19.10
N GLY A 186 10.69 -9.55 -20.24
CA GLY A 186 9.70 -9.55 -21.32
C GLY A 186 9.77 -10.77 -22.23
#